data_AF-A0A8D0L3K9-F1
#
_entry.id   AF-A0A8D0L3K9-F1
#
_cell.length_a   1.000
_cell.length_b   1.000
_cell.length_c   1.000
_cell.angle_alpha   90.00
_cell.angle_beta   90.00
_cell.angle_gamma   90.00
#
_symmetry.space_group_name_H-M   'P 1'
#
loop_
_entity.id
_entity.type
_entity.pdbx_description
1 polymer ?
#
loop_
_entity_poly.entity_id
_entity_poly.type
_entity_poly.pdbx_seq_one_letter_code
_entity_poly.pdbx_strand_id
1 'polypeptide(L)'
;MRTSHAQVFYYYEEPYPPQSGRFMGRVTWDGNTNRNDASIQLWSVTPTDNGTFLCQVKNPPDVDGMIGEIQLSVVLRVNFSEIHILALAIGSACALMIILVIVVVVYRHQRKKRQEKRMEMVEAKP
;
A
#
# COMPACT_ATOMS: atom_id res chain seq x y z
N MET A 1 19.70 16.28 27.23
CA MET A 1 19.48 15.16 26.29
C MET A 1 19.87 15.63 24.90
N ARG A 2 20.95 15.11 24.34
CA ARG A 2 21.38 15.43 22.96
C ARG A 2 20.62 14.48 22.04
N THR A 3 19.57 14.96 21.37
CA THR A 3 18.95 14.20 20.27
C THR A 3 20.01 14.08 19.17
N SER A 4 20.54 12.88 18.94
CA SER A 4 21.49 12.66 17.85
C SER A 4 20.71 12.67 16.53
N HIS A 5 20.54 13.85 15.94
CA HIS A 5 19.97 13.97 14.60
C HIS A 5 20.99 13.39 13.60
N ALA A 6 20.58 12.37 12.84
CA ALA A 6 21.41 11.82 11.78
C ALA A 6 21.46 12.82 10.61
N GLN A 7 22.67 13.21 10.20
CA GLN A 7 22.86 14.10 9.06
C GLN A 7 22.44 13.38 7.77
N VAL A 8 21.58 14.04 6.99
CA VAL A 8 21.09 13.51 5.70
C VAL A 8 21.89 14.09 4.54
N PHE A 9 22.16 15.38 4.58
CA PHE A 9 22.93 16.10 3.58
C PHE A 9 23.45 17.42 4.17
N TYR A 10 24.55 17.95 3.63
CA TYR A 10 25.05 19.28 3.95
C TYR A 10 25.47 20.00 2.67
N TYR A 11 25.24 21.31 2.60
CA TYR A 11 25.65 22.14 1.47
C TYR A 11 26.30 23.41 2.03
N TYR A 12 27.47 23.76 1.50
CA TYR A 12 28.17 25.00 1.80
C TYR A 12 29.07 25.36 0.61
N GLU A 13 28.62 26.28 -0.23
CA GLU A 13 29.20 26.61 -1.56
C GLU A 13 29.17 25.44 -2.57
N GLU A 14 29.48 24.24 -2.10
CA GLU A 14 29.40 22.96 -2.80
C GLU A 14 28.62 21.91 -1.98
N PRO A 15 28.15 20.82 -2.62
CA PRO A 15 27.41 19.77 -1.94
C PRO A 15 28.34 18.78 -1.20
N TYR A 16 28.03 18.52 0.08
CA TYR A 16 28.72 17.56 0.94
C TYR A 16 27.80 16.38 1.28
N PRO A 17 27.89 15.26 0.54
CA PRO A 17 27.08 14.08 0.82
C PRO A 17 27.53 13.39 2.12
N PRO A 18 26.61 12.66 2.79
CA PRO A 18 26.92 11.94 4.01
C PRO A 18 27.96 10.84 3.78
N GLN A 19 28.99 10.81 4.64
CA GLN A 19 30.10 9.84 4.56
C GLN A 19 29.86 8.56 5.37
N SER A 20 28.77 8.51 6.15
CA SER A 20 28.43 7.35 6.96
C SER A 20 26.93 7.32 7.27
N GLY A 21 26.46 6.21 7.84
CA GLY A 21 25.06 6.01 8.20
C GLY A 21 24.17 5.65 7.01
N ARG A 22 22.86 5.61 7.28
CA ARG A 22 21.87 5.02 6.35
C ARG A 22 21.67 5.78 5.03
N PHE A 23 22.11 7.03 4.94
CA PHE A 23 21.94 7.89 3.76
C PHE A 23 23.18 7.93 2.86
N MET A 24 24.29 7.35 3.31
CA MET A 24 25.53 7.26 2.53
C MET A 24 25.27 6.63 1.16
N GLY A 25 25.70 7.31 0.10
CA GLY A 25 25.55 6.85 -1.29
C GLY A 25 24.13 6.87 -1.85
N ARG A 26 23.14 7.38 -1.10
CA ARG A 26 21.74 7.44 -1.53
C ARG A 26 21.18 8.85 -1.66
N VAL A 27 21.96 9.89 -1.35
CA VAL A 27 21.47 11.28 -1.40
C VAL A 27 22.34 12.10 -2.35
N THR A 28 21.69 12.84 -3.25
CA THR A 28 22.33 13.78 -4.18
C THR A 28 21.72 15.17 -4.07
N TRP A 29 22.49 16.19 -4.43
CA TRP A 29 21.99 17.56 -4.56
C TRP A 29 21.12 17.70 -5.80
N ASP A 30 19.97 18.34 -5.66
CA ASP A 30 19.04 18.65 -6.77
C ASP A 30 18.65 20.15 -6.79
N GLY A 31 19.08 20.92 -5.79
CA GLY A 31 18.70 22.31 -5.61
C GLY A 31 19.46 23.32 -6.48
N ASN A 32 19.02 24.57 -6.38
CA ASN A 32 19.64 25.72 -7.03
C ASN A 32 19.60 26.93 -6.09
N THR A 33 20.74 27.21 -5.46
CA THR A 33 20.87 28.30 -4.47
C THR A 33 20.62 29.68 -5.05
N ASN A 34 20.92 29.91 -6.33
CA ASN A 34 20.60 31.16 -7.04
C ASN A 34 19.09 31.40 -7.22
N ARG A 35 18.28 30.36 -6.99
CA ARG A 35 16.82 30.38 -7.05
C ARG A 35 16.17 30.06 -5.71
N ASN A 36 16.92 30.20 -4.60
CA ASN A 36 16.44 29.91 -3.25
C ASN A 36 15.97 28.46 -3.05
N ASP A 37 16.55 27.52 -3.79
CA ASP A 37 16.18 26.11 -3.75
C ASP A 37 17.28 25.26 -3.11
N ALA A 38 16.94 24.60 -2.00
CA ALA A 38 17.82 23.74 -1.22
C ALA A 38 17.43 22.25 -1.32
N SER A 39 16.83 21.84 -2.45
CA SER A 39 16.34 20.48 -2.65
C SER A 39 17.44 19.43 -2.75
N ILE A 40 17.13 18.24 -2.27
CA ILE A 40 17.96 17.04 -2.37
C ILE A 40 17.11 15.89 -2.92
N GLN A 41 17.76 14.95 -3.60
CA GLN A 41 17.14 13.72 -4.05
C GLN A 41 17.62 12.55 -3.20
N LEU A 42 16.68 11.83 -2.58
CA LEU A 42 16.93 10.56 -1.90
C LEU A 42 16.57 9.40 -2.85
N TRP A 43 17.51 8.50 -3.05
CA TRP A 43 17.43 7.34 -3.93
C TRP A 43 17.17 6.05 -3.16
N SER A 44 16.59 5.06 -3.85
CA SER A 44 16.29 3.73 -3.29
C SER A 44 15.60 3.83 -1.93
N VAL A 45 14.51 4.59 -1.89
CA VAL A 45 13.74 4.86 -0.68
C VAL A 45 13.10 3.56 -0.17
N THR A 46 13.22 3.30 1.12
CA THR A 46 12.68 2.10 1.78
C THR A 46 11.78 2.50 2.96
N PRO A 47 10.92 1.60 3.47
CA PRO A 47 10.07 1.90 4.62
C PRO A 47 10.83 2.37 5.87
N THR A 48 12.11 2.01 6.03
CA THR A 48 12.96 2.48 7.14
C THR A 48 13.37 3.95 6.98
N ASP A 49 13.16 4.55 5.81
CA ASP A 49 13.32 5.98 5.53
C ASP A 49 12.14 6.83 6.00
N ASN A 50 11.05 6.21 6.45
CA ASN A 50 9.94 6.91 7.08
C ASN A 50 10.42 7.74 8.30
N GLY A 51 9.97 8.98 8.37
CA GLY A 51 10.19 9.83 9.54
C GLY A 51 10.07 11.32 9.24
N THR A 52 10.42 12.10 10.24
CA THR A 52 10.45 13.56 10.18
C THR A 52 11.87 14.05 9.92
N PHE A 53 12.02 14.86 8.89
CA PHE A 53 13.27 15.45 8.44
C PHE A 53 13.26 16.95 8.73
N LEU A 54 14.42 17.50 9.04
CA LEU A 54 14.58 18.92 9.35
C LEU A 54 15.52 19.56 8.33
N CYS A 55 15.07 20.63 7.70
CA CYS A 55 15.88 21.48 6.84
C CYS A 55 16.25 22.75 7.60
N GLN A 56 17.55 22.99 7.76
CA GLN A 56 18.08 24.18 8.40
C GLN A 56 18.91 24.96 7.38
N VAL A 57 18.38 26.10 6.94
CA VAL A 57 19.09 27.02 6.05
C VAL A 57 19.64 28.16 6.90
N LYS A 58 20.95 28.37 6.82
CA LYS A 58 21.63 29.50 7.47
C LYS A 58 22.07 30.47 6.40
N ASN A 59 21.64 31.72 6.50
CA ASN A 59 22.00 32.78 5.56
C ASN A 59 22.68 33.92 6.33
N PRO A 60 23.98 33.84 6.64
CA PRO A 60 24.68 34.90 7.36
C PRO A 60 24.50 36.27 6.66
N PRO A 61 24.20 37.38 7.38
CA PRO A 61 24.24 37.56 8.83
C PRO A 61 23.01 37.04 9.61
N ASP A 62 21.96 36.57 8.93
CA ASP A 62 20.74 36.02 9.53
C ASP A 62 20.98 34.58 9.98
N VAL A 63 21.48 34.44 11.21
CA VAL A 63 21.86 33.13 11.78
C VAL A 63 20.63 32.32 12.21
N ASP A 64 19.54 33.01 12.55
CA ASP A 64 18.30 32.42 13.07
C ASP A 64 17.24 32.30 11.96
N GLY A 65 17.43 31.30 11.10
CA GLY A 65 16.42 30.87 10.12
C GLY A 65 15.37 29.94 10.74
N MET A 66 14.17 29.90 10.17
CA MET A 66 13.18 28.89 10.54
C MET A 66 13.63 27.49 10.15
N ILE A 67 13.38 26.51 11.02
CA ILE A 67 13.61 25.10 10.72
C ILE A 67 12.42 24.59 9.93
N GLY A 68 12.65 24.16 8.68
CA GLY A 68 11.62 23.49 7.88
C GLY A 68 11.46 22.03 8.33
N GLU A 69 10.24 21.63 8.64
CA GLU A 69 9.90 20.23 8.96
C GLU A 69 9.30 19.53 7.74
N ILE A 70 9.79 18.33 7.41
CA ILE A 70 9.32 17.51 6.29
C ILE A 70 8.93 16.14 6.83
N GLN A 71 7.69 15.71 6.62
CA GLN A 71 7.24 14.37 6.99
C GLN A 71 7.28 13.45 5.78
N LEU A 72 8.18 12.47 5.79
CA LEU A 72 8.31 11.46 4.75
C LEU A 72 7.63 10.16 5.19
N SER A 73 6.54 9.78 4.51
CA SER A 73 5.87 8.49 4.73
C SER A 73 6.14 7.55 3.57
N VAL A 74 6.91 6.49 3.85
CA VAL A 74 7.22 5.44 2.88
C VAL A 74 6.40 4.20 3.22
N VAL A 75 5.52 3.81 2.31
CA VAL A 75 4.65 2.65 2.47
C VAL A 75 4.93 1.59 1.40
N LEU A 76 4.91 0.33 1.80
CA LEU A 76 4.94 -0.78 0.84
C LEU A 76 3.61 -0.82 0.10
N ARG A 77 3.65 -0.56 -1.21
CA ARG A 77 2.49 -0.81 -2.07
C ARG A 77 2.49 -2.28 -2.48
N VAL A 78 1.60 -3.05 -1.86
CA VAL A 78 1.19 -4.34 -2.41
C VAL A 78 0.23 -4.05 -3.56
N ASN A 79 0.66 -4.32 -4.79
CA ASN A 79 -0.19 -4.19 -5.97
C ASN A 79 -1.15 -5.39 -6.03
N PHE A 80 -2.03 -5.53 -5.04
CA PHE A 80 -3.22 -6.33 -5.28
C PHE A 80 -4.07 -5.51 -6.23
N SER A 81 -4.00 -5.83 -7.53
CA SER A 81 -4.87 -5.19 -8.51
C SER A 81 -6.30 -5.39 -8.02
N GLU A 82 -6.97 -4.27 -7.72
CA GLU A 82 -8.33 -4.25 -7.17
C GLU A 82 -9.27 -5.11 -8.03
N ILE A 83 -8.98 -5.18 -9.33
CA ILE A 83 -9.66 -6.02 -10.31
C ILE A 83 -9.60 -7.51 -9.91
N HIS A 84 -8.47 -8.02 -9.41
CA HIS A 84 -8.37 -9.43 -8.98
C HIS A 84 -9.22 -9.71 -7.73
N ILE A 85 -9.21 -8.80 -6.75
CA ILE A 85 -10.02 -8.96 -5.53
C ILE A 85 -11.51 -8.93 -5.90
N LEU A 86 -11.92 -7.97 -6.73
CA LEU A 86 -13.30 -7.84 -7.20
C LEU A 86 -13.73 -9.05 -8.03
N ALA A 87 -12.87 -9.54 -8.93
CA ALA A 87 -13.15 -10.72 -9.74
C ALA A 87 -13.33 -11.98 -8.88
N LEU A 88 -12.50 -12.19 -7.85
CA LEU A 88 -12.65 -13.30 -6.92
C LEU A 88 -13.94 -13.20 -6.10
N ALA A 89 -14.26 -12.01 -5.61
CA ALA A 89 -15.49 -11.78 -4.85
C ALA A 89 -16.75 -12.05 -5.69
N ILE A 90 -16.83 -11.47 -6.90
CA ILE A 90 -17.98 -11.67 -7.81
C ILE A 90 -18.05 -13.11 -8.28
N GLY A 91 -16.91 -13.68 -8.70
CA GLY A 91 -16.84 -15.06 -9.19
C GLY A 91 -17.30 -16.07 -8.15
N SER A 92 -16.85 -15.92 -6.89
CA SER A 92 -17.29 -16.78 -5.79
C SER A 92 -18.78 -16.64 -5.49
N ALA A 93 -19.32 -15.42 -5.46
CA ALA A 93 -20.74 -15.18 -5.22
C ALA A 93 -21.62 -15.81 -6.33
N CYS A 94 -21.25 -15.61 -7.59
CA CYS A 94 -21.94 -16.22 -8.74
C CYS A 94 -21.88 -17.75 -8.69
N ALA A 95 -20.71 -18.33 -8.41
CA ALA A 95 -20.54 -19.78 -8.30
C ALA A 95 -21.42 -20.38 -7.19
N LEU A 96 -21.43 -19.76 -6.00
CA LEU A 96 -22.26 -20.18 -4.87
C LEU A 96 -23.76 -20.13 -5.20
N MET A 97 -24.21 -19.07 -5.87
CA MET A 97 -25.60 -18.94 -6.31
C MET A 97 -25.99 -20.05 -7.31
N ILE A 98 -25.14 -20.35 -8.28
CA ILE A 98 -25.38 -21.42 -9.25
C ILE A 98 -25.46 -22.78 -8.55
N ILE A 99 -24.54 -23.06 -7.62
CA ILE A 99 -24.52 -24.30 -6.84
C ILE A 99 -25.82 -24.45 -6.02
N LEU A 100 -26.26 -23.39 -5.35
CA LEU A 100 -27.51 -23.40 -4.58
C LEU A 100 -28.73 -23.69 -5.46
N VAL A 101 -28.83 -23.08 -6.63
CA VAL A 101 -29.92 -23.34 -7.58
C VAL A 101 -29.91 -24.80 -8.05
N ILE A 102 -28.75 -25.34 -8.41
CA ILE A 102 -28.62 -26.75 -8.81
C ILE A 102 -29.09 -27.68 -7.68
N VAL A 103 -28.64 -27.44 -6.44
CA VAL A 103 -29.05 -28.24 -5.27
C VAL A 103 -30.56 -28.18 -5.08
N VAL A 104 -31.17 -27.00 -5.15
CA VAL A 104 -32.63 -26.84 -5.01
C VAL A 104 -33.39 -27.55 -6.12
N VAL A 105 -32.96 -27.41 -7.37
CA VAL A 105 -33.60 -28.07 -8.52
C VAL A 105 -33.51 -29.59 -8.39
N VAL A 106 -32.33 -30.12 -8.08
CA VAL A 106 -32.12 -31.56 -7.85
C VAL A 106 -33.00 -32.05 -6.69
N TYR A 107 -33.02 -31.33 -5.57
CA TYR A 107 -33.86 -31.68 -4.42
C TYR A 107 -35.36 -31.70 -4.79
N ARG A 108 -35.86 -30.68 -5.49
CA ARG A 108 -37.26 -30.64 -5.95
C ARG A 108 -37.59 -31.77 -6.91
N HIS A 109 -36.69 -32.08 -7.82
CA HIS A 109 -36.87 -33.16 -8.79
C HIS A 109 -36.88 -34.54 -8.12
N GLN A 110 -35.95 -34.77 -7.19
CA GLN A 110 -35.92 -36.00 -6.37
C GLN A 110 -37.19 -36.13 -5.52
N ARG A 111 -37.66 -35.04 -4.91
CA ARG A 111 -38.92 -35.03 -4.16
C ARG A 111 -40.10 -35.37 -5.06
N LYS A 112 -40.20 -34.75 -6.25
CA LYS A 112 -41.27 -35.03 -7.22
C LYS A 112 -41.28 -36.50 -7.64
N LYS A 113 -40.13 -37.05 -8.05
CA LYS A 113 -39.98 -38.49 -8.37
C LYS A 113 -40.36 -39.42 -7.22
N ARG A 114 -40.06 -39.05 -5.97
CA ARG A 114 -40.47 -39.82 -4.78
C ARG A 114 -41.97 -39.77 -4.54
N GLN A 115 -42.65 -38.67 -4.86
CA GLN A 115 -44.10 -38.56 -4.75
C GLN A 115 -44.80 -39.41 -5.81
N GLU A 116 -44.32 -39.37 -7.06
CA GLU A 116 -44.83 -40.21 -8.16
C GLU A 116 -44.76 -41.71 -7.79
N LYS A 117 -43.59 -42.18 -7.33
CA LYS A 117 -43.42 -43.56 -6.84
C LYS A 117 -44.31 -43.90 -5.63
N ARG A 118 -44.59 -42.94 -4.74
CA ARG A 118 -45.49 -43.17 -3.60
C ARG A 118 -46.95 -43.34 -4.04
N MET A 119 -47.42 -42.59 -5.04
CA MET A 119 -48.75 -42.77 -5.60
C MET A 119 -48.91 -44.12 -6.31
N GLU A 120 -47.91 -44.54 -7.11
CA GLU A 120 -47.91 -45.86 -7.77
C GLU A 120 -48.03 -47.02 -6.75
N MET A 121 -47.36 -46.93 -5.60
CA MET A 121 -47.46 -47.96 -4.55
C MET A 121 -48.79 -47.95 -3.77
N VAL A 122 -49.47 -46.79 -3.69
CA VAL A 122 -50.80 -46.68 -3.05
C VAL A 122 -51.87 -47.26 -3.96
N GLU A 123 -51.76 -47.05 -5.28
CA GLU A 123 -52.70 -47.60 -6.26
C GLU A 123 -52.49 -49.11 -6.54
N ALA A 124 -51.27 -49.63 -6.35
CA ALA A 124 -50.96 -51.05 -6.49
C ALA A 124 -51.34 -51.92 -5.26
N LYS A 125 -51.97 -51.34 -4.22
CA LYS A 125 -52.49 -52.10 -3.07
C LYS A 125 -53.97 -52.47 -3.35
N PRO A 126 -54.30 -53.76 -3.58
CA PRO A 126 -55.70 -54.20 -3.74
C PRO A 126 -56.49 -54.10 -2.44
#